data_AF-A0AAV2SGZ2-F1
#
_entry.id   AF-A0AAV2SGZ2-F1
#
_cell.length_a   1.000
_cell.length_b   1.000
_cell.length_c   1.000
_cell.angle_alpha   90.00
_cell.angle_beta   90.00
_cell.angle_gamma   90.00
#
_symmetry.space_group_name_H-M   'P 1'
#
loop_
_entity.id
_entity.type
_entity.pdbx_description
1 polymer ?
#
loop_
_entity_poly.entity_id
_entity_poly.type
_entity_poly.pdbx_seq_one_letter_code
_entity_poly.pdbx_strand_id
1 'polypeptide(L)'
;YSEGRCHCPLDNKVLTENDMFPDSCVEREILQLRVKCPNYTLGCSRMVDLNYVEHHTQGCDFQPVICPNECAATVLQKELEQHLIAECILRLTKCQLCDHPYAFNQEQ
;
A
#
# COMPACT_ATOMS: atom_id res chain seq x y z
N TYR A 1 13.84 34.25 21.17
CA TYR A 1 12.53 33.76 20.70
C TYR A 1 12.14 34.59 19.49
N SER A 2 12.48 34.12 18.29
CA SER A 2 12.21 34.80 17.02
C SER A 2 10.81 34.45 16.53
N GLU A 3 9.92 35.43 16.52
CA GLU A 3 8.60 35.35 15.89
C GLU A 3 8.75 34.93 14.42
N GLY A 4 8.22 33.76 14.08
CA GLY A 4 8.23 33.23 12.72
C GLY A 4 7.32 34.08 11.84
N ARG A 5 7.91 35.02 11.09
CA ARG A 5 7.17 35.73 10.04
C ARG A 5 7.00 34.78 8.86
N CYS A 6 5.76 34.50 8.50
CA CYS A 6 5.44 33.80 7.27
C CYS A 6 5.68 34.77 6.10
N HIS A 7 6.82 34.62 5.43
CA HIS A 7 7.09 35.30 4.17
C HIS A 7 6.92 34.32 3.02
N CYS A 8 6.37 34.80 1.90
CA CYS A 8 6.27 34.00 0.67
C CYS A 8 7.68 33.64 0.17
N PRO A 9 8.00 32.36 -0.10
CA PRO A 9 9.33 31.95 -0.56
C PRO A 9 9.65 32.40 -1.99
N LEU A 10 8.67 32.90 -2.76
CA LEU A 10 8.84 33.34 -4.13
C LEU A 10 9.14 34.84 -4.24
N ASP A 11 8.45 35.67 -3.45
CA ASP A 11 8.53 37.14 -3.55
C ASP A 11 8.77 37.86 -2.22
N ASN A 12 8.99 37.11 -1.14
CA ASN A 12 9.30 37.58 0.21
C ASN A 12 8.26 38.55 0.83
N LYS A 13 7.05 38.62 0.28
CA LYS A 13 5.96 39.40 0.88
C LYS A 13 5.53 38.77 2.20
N VAL A 14 5.15 39.62 3.16
CA VAL A 14 4.56 39.18 4.43
C VAL A 14 3.21 38.54 4.11
N LEU A 15 2.99 37.32 4.61
CA LEU A 15 1.74 36.58 4.52
C LEU A 15 1.00 36.66 5.85
N THR A 16 -0.30 36.91 5.78
CA THR A 16 -1.22 36.83 6.91
C THR A 16 -2.14 35.61 6.78
N GLU A 17 -2.83 35.23 7.84
CA GLU A 17 -3.77 34.09 7.80
C GLU A 17 -4.90 34.27 6.77
N ASN A 18 -5.27 35.52 6.46
CA ASN A 18 -6.30 35.83 5.46
C ASN A 18 -5.79 35.73 4.01
N ASP A 19 -4.47 35.70 3.79
CA ASP A 19 -3.87 35.56 2.46
C ASP A 19 -3.78 34.10 2.01
N MET A 20 -4.06 33.15 2.91
CA MET A 20 -4.00 31.72 2.64
C MET A 20 -5.40 31.12 2.61
N PHE A 21 -5.71 30.44 1.51
CA PHE A 21 -6.95 29.69 1.36
C PHE A 21 -6.67 28.39 0.62
N PRO A 22 -7.40 27.31 0.93
CA PRO A 22 -7.31 26.07 0.17
C PRO A 22 -7.87 26.28 -1.24
N ASP A 23 -7.06 26.01 -2.25
CA ASP A 23 -7.51 26.04 -3.64
C ASP A 23 -8.14 24.70 -4.02
N SER A 24 -9.45 24.57 -3.78
CA SER A 24 -10.20 23.34 -4.07
C SER A 24 -10.29 23.01 -5.57
N CYS A 25 -10.09 23.98 -6.45
CA CYS A 25 -10.06 23.75 -7.89
C CYS A 25 -8.75 23.07 -8.28
N VAL A 26 -7.62 23.63 -7.82
CA VAL A 26 -6.28 23.05 -8.03
C VAL A 26 -6.16 21.69 -7.35
N GLU A 27 -6.68 21.53 -6.13
CA GLU A 27 -6.72 20.25 -5.44
C GLU A 27 -7.43 19.17 -6.29
N ARG A 28 -8.61 19.50 -6.82
CA ARG A 28 -9.37 18.58 -7.68
C ARG A 28 -8.60 18.20 -8.95
N GLU A 29 -7.97 19.17 -9.59
CA GLU A 29 -7.18 18.93 -10.81
C GLU A 29 -5.99 18.01 -10.52
N ILE A 30 -5.25 18.27 -9.43
CA ILE A 30 -4.14 17.43 -8.97
C ILE A 30 -4.61 16.00 -8.70
N LEU A 31 -5.75 15.86 -8.00
CA LEU A 31 -6.33 14.57 -7.66
C LEU A 31 -6.80 13.75 -8.89
N GLN A 32 -7.05 14.39 -10.02
CA GLN A 32 -7.43 13.75 -11.29
C GLN A 32 -6.23 13.43 -12.19
N LEU A 33 -5.00 13.75 -11.79
CA LEU A 33 -3.80 13.39 -12.55
C LEU A 33 -3.64 11.88 -12.63
N ARG A 34 -3.41 11.38 -13.85
CA ARG A 34 -3.10 9.96 -14.10
C ARG A 34 -1.66 9.65 -13.76
N VAL A 35 -1.46 8.80 -12.77
CA VAL A 35 -0.15 8.35 -12.27
C VAL A 35 0.02 6.85 -12.41
N LYS A 36 1.27 6.38 -12.44
CA LYS A 36 1.58 4.95 -12.40
C LYS A 36 1.25 4.39 -11.02
N CYS A 37 0.77 3.15 -10.96
CA CYS A 37 0.66 2.41 -9.70
C CYS A 37 2.01 2.41 -8.94
N PRO A 38 2.02 2.56 -7.61
CA PRO A 38 3.24 2.41 -6.80
C PRO A 38 3.96 1.07 -7.03
N ASN A 39 3.21 0.01 -7.33
CA ASN A 39 3.72 -1.33 -7.63
C ASN A 39 4.12 -1.50 -9.11
N TYR A 40 4.36 -0.43 -9.85
CA TYR A 40 4.77 -0.49 -11.27
C TYR A 40 6.07 -1.25 -11.46
N THR A 41 7.04 -1.05 -10.57
CA THR A 41 8.32 -1.78 -10.56
C THR A 41 8.17 -3.25 -10.21
N LEU A 42 7.08 -3.64 -9.55
CA LEU A 42 6.73 -5.02 -9.23
C LEU A 42 5.94 -5.70 -10.35
N GLY A 43 5.52 -4.95 -11.39
CA GLY A 43 4.86 -5.46 -12.58
C GLY A 43 3.46 -4.89 -12.85
N CYS A 44 2.92 -4.07 -11.96
CA CYS A 44 1.61 -3.45 -12.20
C CYS A 44 1.68 -2.36 -13.29
N SER A 45 1.13 -2.62 -14.47
CA SER A 45 1.14 -1.64 -15.57
C SER A 45 -0.03 -0.64 -15.57
N ARG A 46 -0.81 -0.58 -14.48
CA ARG A 46 -2.00 0.29 -14.41
C ARG A 46 -1.60 1.75 -14.18
N MET A 47 -2.26 2.62 -14.94
CA MET A 47 -2.33 4.06 -14.69
C MET A 47 -3.68 4.35 -14.03
N VAL A 48 -3.69 5.05 -12.91
CA VAL A 48 -4.89 5.42 -12.15
C VAL A 48 -4.84 6.89 -11.78
N ASP A 49 -6.01 7.49 -11.55
CA ASP A 49 -6.05 8.87 -11.06
C ASP A 49 -5.51 8.92 -9.62
N LEU A 50 -4.82 10.01 -9.27
CA LEU A 50 -4.11 10.14 -8.01
C LEU A 50 -5.02 9.88 -6.79
N ASN A 51 -6.26 10.34 -6.83
CA ASN A 51 -7.26 10.11 -5.78
C ASN A 51 -7.67 8.63 -5.60
N TYR A 52 -7.46 7.77 -6.60
CA TYR A 52 -7.83 6.35 -6.57
C TYR A 52 -6.62 5.42 -6.38
N VAL A 53 -5.40 5.97 -6.22
CA VAL A 53 -4.20 5.17 -5.99
C VAL A 53 -4.36 4.27 -4.77
N GLU A 54 -4.81 4.82 -3.63
CA GLU A 54 -4.96 4.05 -2.40
C GLU A 54 -5.97 2.90 -2.57
N HIS A 55 -7.14 3.18 -3.12
CA HIS A 55 -8.15 2.17 -3.42
C HIS A 55 -7.60 1.08 -4.37
N HIS A 56 -6.85 1.47 -5.41
CA HIS A 56 -6.20 0.51 -6.29
C HIS A 56 -5.19 -0.38 -5.55
N THR A 57 -4.34 0.20 -4.68
CA THR A 57 -3.32 -0.56 -3.96
C THR A 57 -3.88 -1.63 -3.03
N GLN A 58 -5.08 -1.42 -2.47
CA GLN A 58 -5.76 -2.40 -1.61
C GLN A 58 -6.11 -3.71 -2.36
N GLY A 59 -6.36 -3.64 -3.66
CA GLY A 59 -6.71 -4.77 -4.51
C GLY A 59 -5.70 -5.03 -5.64
N CYS A 60 -4.48 -4.51 -5.52
CA CYS A 60 -3.47 -4.67 -6.55
C CYS A 60 -2.86 -6.06 -6.48
N ASP A 61 -2.92 -6.81 -7.58
CA ASP A 61 -2.31 -8.15 -7.71
C ASP A 61 -0.80 -8.18 -7.41
N PHE A 62 -0.14 -7.03 -7.57
CA PHE A 62 1.29 -6.85 -7.34
C PHE A 62 1.60 -6.17 -6.01
N GLN A 63 0.59 -6.03 -5.12
CA GLN A 63 0.81 -5.55 -3.77
C GLN A 63 1.60 -6.58 -2.97
N PRO A 64 2.74 -6.21 -2.36
CA PRO A 64 3.42 -7.07 -1.41
C PRO A 64 2.58 -7.26 -0.16
N VAL A 65 2.36 -8.51 0.23
CA VAL A 65 1.63 -8.89 1.43
C VAL A 65 2.42 -9.88 2.26
N ILE A 66 2.37 -9.69 3.58
CA ILE A 66 2.98 -10.62 4.53
C ILE A 66 2.09 -11.86 4.61
N CYS A 67 2.70 -13.04 4.60
CA CYS A 67 1.96 -14.29 4.77
C CYS A 67 1.14 -14.27 6.07
N PRO A 68 -0.17 -14.58 6.03
CA PRO A 68 -1.04 -14.58 7.22
C PRO A 68 -0.69 -15.70 8.22
N ASN A 69 0.05 -16.72 7.80
CA ASN A 69 0.61 -17.73 8.69
C ASN A 69 1.91 -17.25 9.37
N GLU A 70 2.33 -16.01 9.16
CA GLU A 70 3.51 -15.38 9.74
C GLU A 70 4.82 -16.16 9.50
N CYS A 71 4.93 -16.84 8.36
CA CYS A 71 6.12 -17.60 7.97
C CYS A 71 7.33 -16.74 7.57
N ALA A 72 7.33 -15.45 7.91
CA ALA A 72 8.29 -14.41 7.53
C ALA A 72 8.42 -14.11 6.02
N ALA A 73 7.64 -14.78 5.17
CA ALA A 73 7.61 -14.49 3.75
C ALA A 73 6.73 -13.26 3.42
N THR A 74 7.21 -12.44 2.50
CA THR A 74 6.41 -11.43 1.80
C THR A 74 6.27 -11.85 0.34
N VAL A 75 5.03 -11.98 -0.13
CA VAL A 75 4.69 -12.45 -1.48
C VAL A 75 3.80 -11.43 -2.17
N LEU A 76 3.63 -11.53 -3.50
CA LEU A 76 2.65 -10.70 -4.19
C LEU A 76 1.23 -11.20 -3.88
N GLN A 77 0.25 -10.29 -3.83
CA GLN A 77 -1.15 -10.61 -3.56
C GLN A 77 -1.67 -11.76 -4.46
N LYS A 78 -1.32 -11.75 -5.75
CA LYS A 78 -1.69 -12.80 -6.71
C LYS A 78 -1.06 -14.17 -6.44
N GLU A 79 0.07 -14.21 -5.73
CA GLU A 79 0.84 -15.42 -5.42
C GLU A 79 0.48 -15.98 -4.04
N LEU A 80 -0.26 -15.22 -3.23
CA LEU A 80 -0.58 -15.58 -1.85
C LEU A 80 -1.31 -16.91 -1.72
N GLU A 81 -2.29 -17.18 -2.59
CA GLU A 81 -3.04 -18.45 -2.56
C GLU A 81 -2.12 -19.64 -2.82
N GLN A 82 -1.30 -19.56 -3.88
CA GLN A 82 -0.33 -20.60 -4.23
C GLN A 82 0.68 -20.81 -3.09
N HIS A 83 1.17 -19.72 -2.51
CA HIS A 83 2.06 -19.77 -1.37
C HIS A 83 1.43 -20.56 -0.21
N LEU A 84 0.19 -20.24 0.19
CA LEU A 84 -0.48 -20.87 1.33
C LEU A 84 -0.72 -22.38 1.15
N ILE A 85 -0.92 -22.86 -0.07
CA ILE A 85 -1.21 -24.28 -0.34
C ILE A 85 0.05 -25.12 -0.59
N ALA A 86 1.10 -24.55 -1.19
CA ALA A 86 2.22 -25.34 -1.71
C ALA A 86 3.59 -24.94 -1.15
N GLU A 87 3.83 -23.66 -0.88
CA GLU A 87 5.18 -23.14 -0.61
C GLU A 87 5.38 -22.75 0.85
N CYS A 88 4.31 -22.38 1.55
CA CYS A 88 4.36 -21.91 2.93
C CYS A 88 4.85 -23.04 3.84
N ILE A 89 5.92 -22.75 4.58
CA ILE A 89 6.48 -23.67 5.59
C ILE A 89 5.52 -23.88 6.77
N LEU A 90 4.62 -22.93 7.02
CA LEU A 90 3.59 -22.98 8.05
C LEU A 90 2.19 -23.26 7.45
N ARG A 91 2.11 -23.84 6.25
CA ARG A 91 0.82 -24.24 5.65
C ARG A 91 0.05 -25.18 6.58
N LEU A 92 -1.27 -25.05 6.59
CA LEU A 92 -2.15 -25.93 7.35
C LEU A 92 -2.38 -27.23 6.58
N THR A 93 -2.06 -28.36 7.20
CA THR A 93 -2.30 -29.71 6.69
C THR A 93 -3.23 -30.46 7.64
N LYS A 94 -4.04 -31.39 7.12
CA LYS A 94 -4.92 -32.23 7.94
C LYS A 94 -4.18 -33.45 8.45
N CYS A 95 -4.35 -33.74 9.74
CA CYS A 95 -3.90 -34.99 10.32
C CYS A 95 -4.70 -36.16 9.74
N GLN A 96 -4.01 -37.19 9.25
CA GLN A 96 -4.66 -38.37 8.63
C GLN A 96 -5.39 -39.26 9.65
N LEU A 97 -5.17 -39.03 10.95
CA LEU A 97 -5.75 -39.84 12.02
C LEU A 97 -6.99 -39.18 12.67
N CYS A 98 -7.04 -37.85 12.70
CA CYS A 98 -8.08 -37.10 13.42
C CYS A 98 -8.66 -35.92 12.65
N ASP A 99 -8.28 -35.71 11.39
CA ASP A 99 -8.72 -34.63 10.49
C ASP A 99 -8.49 -33.19 10.99
N HIS A 100 -7.83 -33.00 12.14
CA HIS A 100 -7.54 -31.68 12.66
C HIS A 100 -6.44 -30.98 11.84
N PRO A 101 -6.60 -29.67 11.54
CA PRO A 101 -5.58 -28.89 10.87
C PRO A 101 -4.41 -28.59 11.82
N TYR A 102 -3.19 -28.74 11.32
CA TYR A 102 -1.95 -28.40 12.03
C TYR A 102 -0.95 -27.72 11.08
N ALA A 103 -0.04 -26.92 11.62
CA ALA A 103 1.01 -26.27 10.84
C ALA A 103 2.08 -27.29 10.43
N PHE A 104 2.44 -27.32 9.14
CA PHE A 104 3.32 -28.36 8.59
C PHE A 104 4.68 -28.49 9.28
N ASN A 105 5.29 -27.38 9.71
CA ASN A 105 6.60 -27.38 10.39
C ASN A 105 6.53 -27.49 11.92
N GLN A 106 5.39 -27.88 12.51
CA GLN A 106 5.38 -28.35 13.90
C GLN A 106 5.93 -29.78 13.91
N GLU A 107 7.17 -29.91 14.38
CA GLU A 107 7.89 -31.17 14.57
C GLU A 107 6.99 -32.21 15.27
N GLN A 108 6.87 -33.41 14.67
CA GLN A 108 6.14 -34.56 15.22
C GLN A 108 6.91 -35.22 16.37
#